data_AF-A0A7W8QD77-F1
#
_entry.id   AF-A0A7W8QD77-F1
#
_cell.length_a   1.000
_cell.length_b   1.000
_cell.length_c   1.000
_cell.angle_alpha   90.00
_cell.angle_beta   90.00
_cell.angle_gamma   90.00
#
_symmetry.space_group_name_H-M   'P 1'
#
loop_
_entity.id
_entity.type
_entity.pdbx_description
1 polymer ?
#
loop_
_entity_poly.entity_id
_entity_poly.type
_entity_poly.pdbx_seq_one_letter_code
_entity_poly.pdbx_strand_id
1 'polypeptide(L)'
;MAKIESYNAKPTPLIFEDQESEKQIAALLEFGGWNPDKQALTPIRVGALAAKPGTPTLTWVFDSLSASAEAGILDSENWLNQVFASGDDLQVFIELLQESGDIWWVNDRHFWALECLGFDESSTATHVGVADALAQLAEDA
;
A
#
# COMPACT_ATOMS: atom_id res chain seq x y z
N MET A 1 9.76 3.41 -42.31
CA MET A 1 9.93 2.42 -41.22
C MET A 1 9.67 3.15 -39.92
N ALA A 2 8.61 2.81 -39.19
CA ALA A 2 8.41 3.34 -37.84
C ALA A 2 9.51 2.75 -36.95
N LYS A 3 10.26 3.62 -36.25
CA LYS A 3 11.17 3.18 -35.18
C LYS A 3 10.29 2.53 -34.12
N ILE A 4 10.44 1.23 -33.90
CA ILE A 4 9.95 0.61 -32.68
C ILE A 4 10.79 1.24 -31.58
N GLU A 5 10.23 2.19 -30.86
CA GLU A 5 10.85 2.66 -29.62
C GLU A 5 10.95 1.44 -28.71
N SER A 6 12.18 1.07 -28.35
CA SER A 6 12.43 0.03 -27.37
C SER A 6 11.71 0.42 -26.09
N TYR A 7 10.78 -0.43 -25.63
CA TYR A 7 10.09 -0.24 -24.37
C TYR A 7 11.13 -0.03 -23.26
N ASN A 8 11.09 1.13 -22.62
CA ASN A 8 11.95 1.46 -21.49
C ASN A 8 11.08 1.34 -20.25
N ALA A 9 11.22 0.21 -19.54
CA ALA A 9 10.46 -0.05 -18.33
C ALA A 9 10.74 1.06 -17.31
N LYS A 10 9.68 1.73 -16.84
CA LYS A 10 9.76 2.67 -15.73
C LYS A 10 9.01 2.05 -14.55
N PRO A 11 9.49 2.23 -13.31
CA PRO A 11 8.74 1.83 -12.13
C PRO A 11 7.34 2.44 -12.17
N THR A 12 6.35 1.70 -11.68
CA THR A 12 5.00 2.23 -11.50
C THR A 12 5.06 3.46 -10.59
N PRO A 13 4.53 4.62 -11.03
CA PRO A 13 4.49 5.80 -10.18
C PRO A 13 3.53 5.57 -9.01
N LEU A 14 3.87 6.10 -7.83
CA LEU A 14 2.91 6.16 -6.72
C LEU A 14 1.95 7.33 -6.95
N ILE A 15 0.78 7.27 -6.32
CA ILE A 15 -0.22 8.36 -6.35
C ILE A 15 0.36 9.71 -5.92
N PHE A 16 1.44 9.72 -5.12
CA PHE A 16 2.13 10.93 -4.65
C PHE A 16 2.98 11.64 -5.71
N GLU A 17 3.28 10.96 -6.81
CA GLU A 17 4.20 11.46 -7.85
C GLU A 17 3.45 12.08 -9.04
N ASP A 18 2.12 12.03 -9.03
CA ASP A 18 1.25 12.60 -10.05
C ASP A 18 0.66 13.94 -9.60
N GLN A 19 0.93 15.00 -10.37
CA GLN A 19 0.42 16.36 -10.08
C GLN A 19 -1.11 16.44 -10.16
N GLU A 20 -1.77 15.57 -10.94
CA GLU A 20 -3.24 15.54 -11.00
C GLU A 20 -3.85 14.97 -9.70
N SER A 21 -3.04 14.28 -8.89
CA SER A 21 -3.43 13.61 -7.66
C SER A 21 -3.32 14.49 -6.40
N GLU A 22 -2.76 15.70 -6.45
CA GLU A 22 -2.55 16.56 -5.27
C GLU A 22 -3.83 16.83 -4.46
N LYS A 23 -4.94 17.15 -5.14
CA LYS A 23 -6.23 17.38 -4.48
C LYS A 23 -6.79 16.12 -3.83
N GLN A 24 -6.54 14.98 -4.46
CA GLN A 24 -6.96 13.68 -3.95
C GLN A 24 -6.14 13.31 -2.72
N ILE A 25 -4.82 13.46 -2.76
CA ILE A 25 -3.91 13.25 -1.63
C ILE A 25 -4.35 14.08 -0.42
N ALA A 26 -4.60 15.39 -0.62
CA ALA A 26 -5.03 16.27 0.47
C ALA A 26 -6.34 15.80 1.14
N ALA A 27 -7.29 15.29 0.35
CA ALA A 27 -8.52 14.72 0.88
C ALA A 27 -8.27 13.39 1.60
N LEU A 28 -7.42 12.51 1.07
CA LEU A 28 -7.15 11.19 1.65
C LEU A 28 -6.31 11.25 2.93
N LEU A 29 -5.44 12.27 3.06
CA LEU A 29 -4.66 12.51 4.28
C LEU A 29 -5.51 12.70 5.54
N GLU A 30 -6.80 13.05 5.41
CA GLU A 30 -7.69 13.07 6.56
C GLU A 30 -7.85 11.69 7.20
N PHE A 31 -7.70 10.60 6.43
CA PHE A 31 -7.78 9.22 6.90
C PHE A 31 -6.44 8.65 7.37
N GLY A 32 -5.35 9.39 7.23
CA GLY A 32 -3.98 8.92 7.47
C GLY A 32 -3.26 8.54 6.18
N GLY A 33 -2.07 7.96 6.31
CA GLY A 33 -1.23 7.54 5.19
C GLY A 33 0.03 8.38 5.05
N TRP A 34 0.73 8.20 3.93
CA TRP A 34 1.96 8.93 3.67
C TRP A 34 1.68 10.38 3.27
N ASN A 35 2.32 11.31 3.97
CA ASN A 35 2.33 12.73 3.64
C ASN A 35 3.67 13.07 2.93
N PRO A 36 3.66 13.29 1.60
CA PRO A 36 4.90 13.57 0.86
C PRO A 36 5.54 14.91 1.24
N ASP A 37 4.74 15.93 1.59
CA ASP A 37 5.26 17.25 1.97
C ASP A 37 6.02 17.22 3.30
N LYS A 38 5.52 16.42 4.24
CA LYS A 38 6.10 16.28 5.59
C LYS A 38 7.07 15.11 5.70
N GLN A 39 7.12 14.26 4.69
CA GLN A 39 7.81 12.96 4.71
C GLN A 39 7.50 12.16 5.98
N ALA A 40 6.20 12.05 6.28
CA ALA A 40 5.72 11.42 7.50
C ALA A 40 4.56 10.48 7.20
N LEU A 41 4.58 9.31 7.85
CA LEU A 41 3.48 8.37 7.86
C LEU A 41 2.61 8.61 9.09
N THR A 42 1.30 8.68 8.88
CA THR A 42 0.31 8.61 9.95
C THR A 42 -0.53 7.34 9.80
N PRO A 43 -0.91 6.68 10.91
CA PRO A 43 -1.71 5.46 10.82
C PRO A 43 -3.04 5.67 10.07
N ILE A 44 -3.34 4.74 9.17
CA ILE A 44 -4.48 4.78 8.25
C ILE A 44 -5.71 4.17 8.92
N ARG A 45 -6.83 4.91 8.86
CA ARG A 45 -8.17 4.46 9.25
C ARG A 45 -8.86 3.82 8.05
N VAL A 46 -8.45 2.61 7.71
CA VAL A 46 -8.89 1.87 6.51
C VAL A 46 -10.40 1.72 6.46
N GLY A 47 -11.06 1.41 7.57
CA GLY A 47 -12.53 1.28 7.60
C GLY A 47 -13.25 2.58 7.24
N ALA A 48 -12.78 3.70 7.80
CA ALA A 48 -13.33 5.02 7.50
C ALA A 48 -13.05 5.46 6.05
N LEU A 49 -11.88 5.09 5.53
CA LEU A 49 -11.47 5.34 4.15
C LEU A 49 -12.35 4.54 3.17
N ALA A 50 -12.48 3.23 3.36
CA ALA A 50 -13.27 2.34 2.52
C ALA A 50 -14.78 2.67 2.49
N ALA A 51 -15.31 3.25 3.58
CA ALA A 51 -16.69 3.71 3.63
C ALA A 51 -17.00 4.89 2.69
N LYS A 52 -15.98 5.56 2.15
CA LYS A 52 -16.16 6.66 1.19
C LYS A 52 -16.22 6.12 -0.24
N PRO A 53 -17.33 6.34 -0.98
CA PRO A 53 -17.42 5.89 -2.36
C PRO A 53 -16.33 6.52 -3.24
N GLY A 54 -15.66 5.68 -4.04
CA GLY A 54 -14.69 6.12 -5.04
C GLY A 54 -13.28 6.38 -4.50
N THR A 55 -12.98 6.08 -3.23
CA THR A 55 -11.62 6.16 -2.72
C THR A 55 -10.78 4.96 -3.17
N PRO A 56 -9.53 5.18 -3.63
CA PRO A 56 -8.66 4.09 -4.07
C PRO A 56 -7.97 3.44 -2.85
N THR A 57 -8.74 2.81 -1.96
CA THR A 57 -8.28 2.38 -0.63
C THR A 57 -7.05 1.46 -0.70
N LEU A 58 -7.08 0.41 -1.53
CA LEU A 58 -5.95 -0.52 -1.68
C LEU A 58 -4.70 0.19 -2.17
N THR A 59 -4.82 1.00 -3.23
CA THR A 59 -3.72 1.79 -3.77
C THR A 59 -3.17 2.76 -2.72
N TRP A 60 -4.03 3.44 -1.96
CA TRP A 60 -3.60 4.39 -0.94
C TRP A 60 -2.76 3.72 0.16
N VAL A 61 -3.20 2.56 0.64
CA VAL A 61 -2.48 1.80 1.67
C VAL A 61 -1.13 1.31 1.12
N PHE A 62 -1.13 0.66 -0.05
CA PHE A 62 0.11 0.13 -0.63
C PHE A 62 1.10 1.23 -1.05
N ASP A 63 0.62 2.33 -1.62
CA ASP A 63 1.48 3.45 -1.97
C ASP A 63 2.06 4.09 -0.71
N SER A 64 1.25 4.26 0.34
CA SER A 64 1.73 4.78 1.63
C SER A 64 2.78 3.86 2.25
N LEU A 65 2.58 2.54 2.19
CA LEU A 65 3.55 1.54 2.61
C LEU A 65 4.86 1.66 1.82
N SER A 66 4.75 1.76 0.50
CA SER A 66 5.91 1.82 -0.39
C SER A 66 6.71 3.10 -0.19
N ALA A 67 6.04 4.25 -0.14
CA ALA A 67 6.68 5.53 0.09
C ALA A 67 7.37 5.60 1.46
N SER A 68 6.74 5.04 2.50
CA SER A 68 7.32 5.01 3.84
C SER A 68 8.48 4.02 3.97
N ALA A 69 8.42 2.88 3.28
CA ALA A 69 9.54 1.93 3.15
C ALA A 69 10.73 2.58 2.44
N GLU A 70 10.49 3.24 1.30
CA GLU A 70 11.53 3.93 0.53
C GLU A 70 12.16 5.12 1.29
N ALA A 71 11.36 5.80 2.13
CA ALA A 71 11.85 6.83 3.03
C ALA A 71 12.64 6.28 4.24
N GLY A 72 12.63 4.96 4.45
CA GLY A 72 13.35 4.30 5.55
C GLY A 72 12.80 4.60 6.94
N ILE A 73 11.50 4.93 7.04
CA ILE A 73 10.87 5.30 8.33
C ILE A 73 10.10 4.15 8.97
N LEU A 74 9.85 3.06 8.23
CA LEU A 74 9.19 1.88 8.75
C LEU A 74 10.14 1.09 9.65
N ASP A 75 9.61 0.69 10.80
CA ASP A 75 10.26 -0.23 11.73
C ASP A 75 9.76 -1.64 11.46
N SER A 76 10.63 -2.55 11.03
CA SER A 76 10.27 -3.93 10.68
C SER A 76 9.55 -4.69 11.81
N GLU A 77 9.76 -4.32 13.07
CA GLU A 77 9.10 -4.98 14.21
C GLU A 77 7.74 -4.36 14.58
N ASN A 78 7.47 -3.11 14.16
CA ASN A 78 6.31 -2.35 14.61
C ASN A 78 5.52 -1.66 13.47
N TRP A 79 5.86 -1.95 12.22
CA TRP A 79 5.30 -1.27 11.05
C TRP A 79 3.78 -1.38 10.96
N LEU A 80 3.18 -2.48 11.40
CA LEU A 80 1.72 -2.66 11.42
C LEU A 80 1.04 -1.54 12.22
N ASN A 81 1.58 -1.19 13.40
CA ASN A 81 1.06 -0.10 14.23
C ASN A 81 1.43 1.29 13.71
N GLN A 82 2.43 1.38 12.82
CA GLN A 82 2.75 2.63 12.13
C GLN A 82 1.83 2.89 10.93
N VAL A 83 1.41 1.82 10.24
CA VAL A 83 0.60 1.88 9.01
C VAL A 83 -0.89 1.86 9.31
N PHE A 84 -1.37 1.03 10.26
CA PHE A 84 -2.78 0.87 10.56
C PHE A 84 -3.14 1.56 11.88
N ALA A 85 -4.26 2.28 11.89
CA ALA A 85 -4.72 3.00 13.08
C ALA A 85 -5.25 2.07 14.19
N SER A 86 -5.68 0.86 13.84
CA SER A 86 -6.15 -0.16 14.76
C SER A 86 -6.04 -1.56 14.14
N GLY A 87 -6.18 -2.61 14.97
CA GLY A 87 -6.30 -3.98 14.48
C GLY A 87 -7.54 -4.20 13.61
N ASP A 88 -8.64 -3.50 13.89
CA ASP A 88 -9.84 -3.54 13.04
C ASP A 88 -9.56 -2.95 11.64
N ASP A 89 -8.74 -1.89 11.56
CA ASP A 89 -8.34 -1.32 10.26
C ASP A 89 -7.43 -2.26 9.46
N LEU A 90 -6.57 -3.03 10.13
CA LEU A 90 -5.81 -4.10 9.49
C LEU A 90 -6.75 -5.20 8.97
N GLN A 91 -7.72 -5.64 9.77
CA GLN A 91 -8.68 -6.66 9.37
C GLN A 91 -9.51 -6.23 8.15
N VAL A 92 -9.99 -4.99 8.12
CA VAL A 92 -10.68 -4.44 6.95
C VAL A 92 -9.77 -4.43 5.71
N PHE A 93 -8.48 -4.12 5.87
CA PHE A 93 -7.55 -4.16 4.75
C PHE A 93 -7.37 -5.57 4.19
N ILE A 94 -7.24 -6.58 5.06
CA ILE A 94 -7.15 -7.99 4.69
C ILE A 94 -8.41 -8.41 3.91
N GLU A 95 -9.60 -8.05 4.40
CA GLU A 95 -10.87 -8.34 3.72
C GLU A 95 -10.93 -7.71 2.33
N LEU A 96 -10.52 -6.45 2.19
CA LEU A 96 -10.47 -5.77 0.88
C LEU A 96 -9.51 -6.44 -0.11
N LEU A 97 -8.37 -6.95 0.38
CA LEU A 97 -7.43 -7.71 -0.45
C LEU A 97 -8.04 -9.03 -0.93
N GLN A 98 -8.70 -9.77 -0.04
CA GLN A 98 -9.40 -11.02 -0.38
C GLN A 98 -10.53 -10.77 -1.39
N GLU A 99 -11.32 -9.72 -1.19
CA GLU A 99 -12.40 -9.33 -2.09
C GLU A 99 -11.91 -8.90 -3.48
N SER A 100 -10.69 -8.37 -3.59
CA SER A 100 -10.13 -8.01 -4.89
C SER A 100 -9.89 -9.24 -5.78
N GLY A 101 -9.63 -10.41 -5.16
CA GLY A 101 -9.49 -11.70 -5.83
C GLY A 101 -8.10 -11.97 -6.44
N ASP A 102 -7.87 -13.22 -6.84
CA ASP A 102 -6.57 -13.79 -7.24
C ASP A 102 -5.93 -13.18 -8.51
N ILE A 103 -6.66 -12.31 -9.21
CA ILE A 103 -6.25 -11.78 -10.52
C ILE A 103 -5.38 -10.52 -10.37
N TRP A 104 -5.43 -9.86 -9.21
CA TRP A 104 -4.68 -8.63 -8.97
C TRP A 104 -3.28 -8.91 -8.43
N TRP A 105 -2.31 -8.49 -9.24
CA TRP A 105 -0.90 -8.56 -8.93
C TRP A 105 -0.47 -7.32 -8.17
N VAL A 106 0.40 -7.54 -7.20
CA VAL A 106 1.13 -6.48 -6.54
C VAL A 106 2.12 -5.89 -7.54
N ASN A 107 2.21 -4.55 -7.63
CA ASN A 107 3.19 -3.94 -8.53
C ASN A 107 4.60 -4.02 -7.92
N ASP A 108 5.63 -3.79 -8.75
CA ASP A 108 7.04 -3.92 -8.32
C ASP A 108 7.37 -3.13 -7.04
N ARG A 109 6.88 -1.89 -6.89
CA ARG A 109 7.19 -1.05 -5.71
C ARG A 109 6.50 -1.58 -4.46
N HIS A 110 5.24 -1.98 -4.59
CA HIS A 110 4.49 -2.60 -3.49
C HIS A 110 5.16 -3.91 -3.06
N PHE A 111 5.62 -4.71 -4.02
CA PHE A 111 6.34 -5.96 -3.79
C PHE A 111 7.62 -5.71 -3.00
N TRP A 112 8.46 -4.77 -3.45
CA TRP A 112 9.71 -4.44 -2.77
C TRP A 112 9.48 -3.89 -1.35
N ALA A 113 8.41 -3.11 -1.16
CA ALA A 113 8.04 -2.62 0.17
C ALA A 113 7.70 -3.78 1.12
N LEU A 114 6.96 -4.78 0.66
CA LEU A 114 6.60 -5.95 1.44
C LEU A 114 7.82 -6.86 1.71
N GLU A 115 8.69 -7.08 0.73
CA GLU A 115 9.94 -7.84 0.95
C GLU A 115 10.85 -7.17 1.99
N CYS A 116 10.96 -5.84 1.97
CA CYS A 116 11.71 -5.09 3.00
C CYS A 116 11.14 -5.30 4.42
N LEU A 117 9.87 -5.68 4.54
CA LEU A 117 9.19 -5.99 5.79
C LEU A 117 9.25 -7.48 6.15
N GLY A 118 9.98 -8.28 5.36
CA GLY A 118 10.24 -9.70 5.64
C GLY A 118 9.19 -10.65 5.06
N PHE A 119 8.35 -10.19 4.12
CA PHE A 119 7.44 -11.09 3.42
C PHE A 119 8.17 -11.93 2.38
N ASP A 120 7.81 -13.21 2.27
CA ASP A 120 8.33 -14.11 1.24
C ASP A 120 7.73 -13.79 -0.15
N GLU A 121 8.56 -13.87 -1.21
CA GLU A 121 8.18 -13.64 -2.61
C GLU A 121 6.92 -14.41 -3.03
N SER A 122 6.76 -15.65 -2.57
CA SER A 122 5.60 -16.49 -2.90
C SER A 122 4.29 -15.94 -2.36
N SER A 123 4.34 -15.14 -1.30
CA SER A 123 3.18 -14.55 -0.63
C SER A 123 2.91 -13.12 -1.09
N THR A 124 3.85 -12.45 -1.77
CA THR A 124 3.72 -11.04 -2.17
C THR A 124 3.38 -10.83 -3.65
N ALA A 125 3.17 -11.91 -4.41
CA ALA A 125 2.87 -11.83 -5.84
C ALA A 125 1.42 -11.35 -6.12
N THR A 126 0.47 -11.70 -5.26
CA THR A 126 -0.97 -11.41 -5.45
C THR A 126 -1.56 -10.76 -4.21
N HIS A 127 -2.64 -9.99 -4.39
CA HIS A 127 -3.36 -9.41 -3.25
C HIS A 127 -3.82 -10.47 -2.24
N VAL A 128 -4.31 -11.62 -2.71
CA VAL A 128 -4.76 -12.71 -1.83
C VAL A 128 -3.59 -13.32 -1.06
N GLY A 129 -2.45 -13.54 -1.69
CA GLY A 129 -1.24 -14.00 -0.99
C GLY A 129 -0.81 -13.03 0.12
N VAL A 130 -0.89 -11.72 -0.15
CA VAL A 130 -0.59 -10.69 0.84
C VAL A 130 -1.60 -10.72 1.97
N ALA A 131 -2.89 -10.90 1.65
CA ALA A 131 -3.95 -11.01 2.65
C ALA A 131 -3.71 -12.19 3.60
N ASP A 132 -3.37 -13.36 3.05
CA ASP A 132 -3.11 -14.58 3.83
C ASP A 132 -1.88 -14.41 4.73
N ALA A 133 -0.80 -13.81 4.21
CA ALA A 133 0.40 -13.53 4.99
C ALA A 133 0.15 -12.52 6.12
N LEU A 134 -0.65 -11.48 5.86
CA LEU A 134 -1.04 -10.49 6.88
C LEU A 134 -1.93 -11.11 7.96
N ALA A 135 -2.86 -11.99 7.58
CA ALA A 135 -3.71 -12.69 8.53
C ALA A 135 -2.87 -13.58 9.47
N GLN A 136 -1.92 -14.32 8.92
CA GLN A 136 -1.00 -15.14 9.73
C GLN A 136 -0.17 -14.26 10.70
N LEU A 137 0.37 -13.15 10.21
CA LEU A 137 1.14 -12.23 11.04
C LEU A 137 0.31 -11.62 12.18
N ALA A 138 -0.99 -11.35 11.94
CA ALA A 138 -1.90 -10.83 12.94
C ALA A 138 -2.30 -11.88 14.01
N GLU A 139 -2.33 -13.16 13.66
CA GLU A 139 -2.57 -14.25 14.62
C GLU A 139 -1.36 -14.51 15.54
N ASP A 140 -0.15 -14.26 15.04
CA ASP A 140 1.11 -14.50 15.76
C ASP A 140 1.57 -13.33 16.67
N ALA A 141 0.91 -12.16 16.58
CA ALA A 141 1.21 -10.92 17.31
C ALA A 141 0.47 -10.80 18.66
#